data_AF-A0A1I6UCK4-F1
#
_entry.id   AF-A0A1I6UCK4-F1
#
_cell.length_a   1.000
_cell.length_b   1.000
_cell.length_c   1.000
_cell.angle_alpha   90.00
_cell.angle_beta   90.00
_cell.angle_gamma   90.00
#
_symmetry.space_group_name_H-M   'P 1'
#
loop_
_entity.id
_entity.type
_entity.pdbx_description
1 polymer ?
#
loop_
_entity_poly.entity_id
_entity_poly.type
_entity_poly.pdbx_seq_one_letter_code
_entity_poly.pdbx_strand_id
1 'polypeptide(L)'
;MQSGKLPHRITIEYETEGEQDQVTGYVPIIWTEFAKVWGKLEALSTKDQLQAQAINSSMTARCKIRYSSTASQINSTMRVLFRGKYWKIDGDPIPDNESGLEWLTLNLSEGESSWQQST
;
A
#
# COMPACT_ATOMS: atom_id res chain seq x y z
N MET A 1 -17.81 24.12 -2.12
CA MET A 1 -17.85 22.67 -1.87
C MET A 1 -16.82 22.00 -2.78
N GLN A 2 -15.58 21.78 -2.33
CA GLN A 2 -14.51 21.20 -3.15
C GLN A 2 -14.68 19.67 -3.21
N SER A 3 -15.50 19.22 -4.15
CA SER A 3 -15.63 17.81 -4.51
C SER A 3 -14.33 17.38 -5.22
N GLY A 4 -13.61 16.40 -4.66
CA GLY A 4 -12.57 15.67 -5.41
C GLY A 4 -11.11 15.68 -4.89
N LYS A 5 -10.83 15.83 -3.59
CA LYS A 5 -9.44 15.71 -3.09
C LYS A 5 -8.84 14.29 -3.15
N LEU A 6 -9.66 13.24 -3.30
CA LEU A 6 -9.23 11.83 -3.38
C LEU A 6 -10.05 11.04 -4.42
N PRO A 7 -9.73 11.12 -5.72
CA PRO A 7 -10.54 10.50 -6.77
C PRO A 7 -10.28 9.00 -6.95
N HIS A 8 -9.28 8.44 -6.27
CA HIS A 8 -8.81 7.09 -6.54
C HIS A 8 -9.33 6.11 -5.48
N ARG A 9 -9.93 5.00 -5.91
CA ARG A 9 -10.20 3.85 -5.04
C ARG A 9 -8.98 2.97 -4.96
N ILE A 10 -8.57 2.69 -3.73
CA ILE A 10 -7.39 1.93 -3.40
C ILE A 10 -7.85 0.75 -2.55
N THR A 11 -7.49 -0.45 -2.98
CA THR A 11 -7.81 -1.67 -2.25
C THR A 11 -6.57 -2.07 -1.48
N ILE A 12 -6.69 -2.23 -0.17
CA ILE A 12 -5.63 -2.75 0.68
C ILE A 12 -5.93 -4.23 0.90
N GLU A 13 -4.91 -5.06 0.77
CA GLU A 13 -4.97 -6.48 1.01
C GLU A 13 -3.94 -6.84 2.09
N TYR A 14 -4.31 -7.76 2.96
CA TYR A 14 -3.43 -8.29 3.99
C TYR A 14 -3.11 -9.75 3.69
N GLU A 15 -1.90 -10.17 4.04
CA GLU A 15 -1.55 -11.58 3.99
C GLU A 15 -2.31 -12.32 5.09
N THR A 16 -2.91 -13.45 4.72
CA THR A 16 -3.57 -14.34 5.66
C THR A 16 -3.25 -15.77 5.31
N GLU A 17 -3.29 -16.61 6.34
CA GLU A 17 -3.02 -18.02 6.24
C GLU A 17 -4.20 -18.70 5.57
N GLY A 18 -3.93 -19.36 4.44
CA GLY A 18 -4.92 -20.20 3.77
C GLY A 18 -5.22 -21.47 4.55
N GLU A 19 -6.13 -22.28 4.02
CA GLU A 19 -6.44 -23.58 4.62
C GLU A 19 -5.17 -24.44 4.61
N GLN A 20 -4.77 -24.94 5.78
CA GLN A 20 -3.59 -25.77 5.93
C GLN A 20 -3.78 -27.05 5.13
N ASP A 21 -2.84 -27.34 4.23
CA ASP A 21 -2.87 -28.58 3.49
C ASP A 21 -2.61 -29.75 4.46
N GLN A 22 -3.63 -30.59 4.65
CA GLN A 22 -3.60 -31.68 5.64
C GLN A 22 -2.58 -32.79 5.30
N VAL A 23 -2.02 -32.79 4.09
CA VAL A 23 -1.09 -33.82 3.60
C VAL A 23 0.36 -33.33 3.71
N THR A 24 0.62 -32.08 3.38
CA THR A 24 1.98 -31.50 3.34
C THR A 24 2.29 -30.60 4.53
N GLY A 25 1.28 -30.19 5.29
CA GLY A 25 1.41 -29.21 6.37
C GLY A 25 1.70 -27.78 5.89
N TYR A 26 1.74 -27.56 4.57
CA TYR A 26 1.99 -26.26 3.96
C TYR A 26 0.77 -25.37 4.12
N VAL A 27 0.99 -24.15 4.60
CA VAL A 27 -0.03 -23.11 4.70
C VAL A 27 0.23 -22.12 3.57
N PRO A 28 -0.57 -22.10 2.50
CA PRO A 28 -0.40 -21.13 1.44
C PRO A 28 -0.74 -19.73 1.96
N ILE A 29 0.08 -18.74 1.62
CA ILE A 29 -0.24 -17.34 1.91
C ILE A 29 -1.27 -16.88 0.89
N ILE A 30 -2.47 -16.56 1.34
CA ILE A 30 -3.52 -15.95 0.53
C ILE A 30 -3.62 -14.47 0.88
N TRP A 31 -4.00 -13.66 -0.09
CA TRP A 31 -4.18 -12.23 0.12
C TRP A 31 -5.66 -11.92 0.16
N THR A 32 -6.12 -11.41 1.29
CA THR A 32 -7.53 -11.08 1.50
C THR A 32 -7.72 -9.57 1.48
N GLU A 33 -8.83 -9.12 0.89
CA GLU A 33 -9.20 -7.71 0.90
C GLU A 33 -9.41 -7.23 2.34
N PHE A 34 -8.53 -6.33 2.80
CA PHE A 34 -8.63 -5.70 4.10
C PHE A 34 -9.68 -4.58 4.08
N ALA A 35 -9.50 -3.63 3.16
CA ALA A 35 -10.34 -2.45 3.08
C ALA A 35 -10.20 -1.73 1.73
N LYS A 36 -11.29 -1.12 1.28
CA LYS A 36 -11.29 -0.18 0.15
C LYS A 36 -11.36 1.24 0.67
N VAL A 37 -10.29 2.00 0.47
CA VAL A 37 -10.19 3.40 0.88
C VAL A 37 -10.09 4.32 -0.32
N TRP A 38 -10.54 5.57 -0.12
CA TRP A 38 -10.30 6.63 -1.10
C TRP A 38 -8.95 7.26 -0.82
N GLY A 39 -8.17 7.45 -1.88
CA GLY A 39 -6.81 7.93 -1.82
C GLY A 39 -6.41 8.75 -3.03
N LYS A 40 -5.16 9.22 -3.00
CA LYS A 40 -4.42 9.75 -4.12
C LYS A 40 -3.06 9.08 -4.15
N LEU A 41 -2.81 8.25 -5.16
CA LEU A 41 -1.51 7.66 -5.41
C LEU A 41 -0.74 8.57 -6.37
N GLU A 42 0.40 9.07 -5.92
CA GLU A 42 1.33 9.90 -6.66
C GLU A 42 2.62 9.10 -6.87
N ALA A 43 2.86 8.66 -8.10
CA ALA A 43 4.11 7.99 -8.45
C ALA A 43 5.28 8.98 -8.32
N LEU A 44 6.41 8.50 -7.79
CA LEU A 44 7.62 9.30 -7.69
C LEU A 44 8.17 9.57 -9.08
N SER A 45 8.60 10.81 -9.32
CA SER A 45 9.33 11.15 -10.55
C SER A 45 10.72 10.54 -10.52
N THR A 46 11.35 10.37 -11.69
CA THR A 46 12.68 9.75 -11.84
C THR A 46 13.74 10.34 -10.89
N LYS A 47 13.70 11.66 -10.61
CA LYS A 47 14.58 12.31 -9.63
C LYS A 47 14.34 11.83 -8.18
N ASP A 48 13.10 11.63 -7.79
CA ASP A 48 12.73 11.17 -6.44
C ASP A 48 12.97 9.66 -6.30
N GLN A 49 12.79 8.88 -7.39
CA GLN A 49 13.18 7.46 -7.42
C GLN A 49 14.70 7.25 -7.25
N LEU A 50 15.52 8.13 -7.82
CA LEU A 50 16.98 8.10 -7.61
C LEU A 50 17.35 8.44 -6.16
N GLN A 51 16.60 9.37 -5.54
CA GLN A 51 16.81 9.75 -4.15
C GLN A 51 16.35 8.65 -3.18
N ALA A 52 15.22 8.00 -3.45
CA ALA A 52 14.75 6.85 -2.68
C ALA A 52 15.73 5.67 -2.76
N GLN A 53 16.21 5.32 -3.96
CA GLN A 53 17.25 4.31 -4.16
C GLN A 53 18.54 4.64 -3.40
N ALA A 54 18.93 5.92 -3.34
CA ALA A 54 20.11 6.35 -2.59
C ALA A 54 19.98 6.14 -1.07
N ILE A 55 18.76 6.04 -0.54
CA ILE A 55 18.48 5.86 0.89
C ILE A 55 18.26 4.35 1.23
N ASN A 56 18.48 3.44 0.28
CA ASN A 56 18.10 2.02 0.38
C ASN A 56 16.60 1.81 0.66
N SER A 57 15.77 2.79 0.29
CA SER A 57 14.31 2.65 0.40
C SER A 57 13.78 2.46 -1.01
N SER A 58 13.20 1.29 -1.28
CA SER A 58 12.61 0.93 -2.60
C SER A 58 11.31 1.67 -2.89
N MET A 59 11.14 2.85 -2.30
CA MET A 59 9.95 3.67 -2.41
C MET A 59 9.86 4.24 -3.82
N THR A 60 8.74 4.01 -4.48
CA THR A 60 8.49 4.34 -5.89
C THR A 60 7.20 5.12 -6.07
N ALA A 61 6.33 5.14 -5.07
CA ALA A 61 5.12 5.96 -5.04
C ALA A 61 4.79 6.41 -3.63
N ARG A 62 4.02 7.51 -3.52
CA ARG A 62 3.41 7.96 -2.26
C ARG A 62 1.92 7.88 -2.42
N CYS A 63 1.23 7.38 -1.41
CA CYS A 63 -0.22 7.30 -1.40
C CYS A 63 -0.78 8.09 -0.23
N LYS A 64 -1.48 9.17 -0.53
CA LYS A 64 -2.22 9.96 0.47
C LYS A 64 -3.63 9.41 0.57
N ILE A 65 -4.01 8.87 1.72
CA ILE A 65 -5.37 8.42 1.99
C ILE A 65 -5.98 9.24 3.10
N ARG A 66 -7.32 9.22 3.20
CA ARG A 66 -7.99 9.84 4.36
C ARG A 66 -7.65 9.05 5.61
N TYR A 67 -7.39 9.75 6.72
CA TYR A 67 -7.24 9.09 8.02
C TYR A 67 -8.53 8.32 8.35
N SER A 68 -8.37 7.07 8.78
CA SER A 68 -9.44 6.19 9.22
C SER A 68 -8.87 5.18 10.19
N SER A 69 -9.68 4.69 11.14
CA SER A 69 -9.29 3.63 12.07
C SER A 69 -8.81 2.36 11.33
N THR A 70 -9.31 2.13 10.12
CA THR A 70 -8.84 1.03 9.26
C THR A 70 -7.48 1.36 8.64
N ALA A 71 -7.28 2.59 8.18
CA ALA A 71 -6.02 3.02 7.59
C ALA A 71 -4.86 3.04 8.60
N SER A 72 -5.15 3.30 9.87
CA SER A 72 -4.17 3.23 10.96
C SER A 72 -3.73 1.81 11.30
N GLN A 73 -4.47 0.78 10.86
CA GLN A 73 -4.10 -0.63 11.04
C GLN A 73 -3.23 -1.15 9.89
N ILE A 74 -2.98 -0.32 8.87
CA ILE A 74 -2.11 -0.66 7.76
C ILE A 74 -0.68 -0.77 8.26
N ASN A 75 -0.01 -1.84 7.85
CA ASN A 75 1.39 -2.10 8.19
C ASN A 75 2.18 -2.51 6.93
N SER A 76 3.50 -2.64 7.05
CA SER A 76 4.40 -3.01 5.95
C SER A 76 4.25 -4.46 5.43
N THR A 77 3.47 -5.31 6.11
CA THR A 77 3.13 -6.68 5.65
C THR A 77 1.96 -6.68 4.67
N MET A 78 1.16 -5.60 4.66
CA MET A 78 0.07 -5.42 3.74
C MET A 78 0.54 -4.94 2.37
N ARG A 79 -0.32 -5.15 1.37
CA ARG A 79 -0.12 -4.65 0.01
C ARG A 79 -1.29 -3.80 -0.45
N VAL A 80 -1.02 -2.92 -1.39
CA VAL A 80 -1.99 -2.01 -1.99
C VAL A 80 -2.21 -2.38 -3.44
N LEU A 81 -3.44 -2.72 -3.78
CA LEU A 81 -3.91 -2.92 -5.13
C LEU A 81 -4.52 -1.62 -5.67
N PHE A 82 -3.87 -1.06 -6.69
CA PHE A 82 -4.33 0.15 -7.36
C PHE A 82 -4.23 0.02 -8.89
N ARG A 83 -5.37 0.17 -9.58
CA ARG A 83 -5.47 0.08 -11.06
C ARG A 83 -4.81 -1.19 -11.64
N GLY A 84 -4.92 -2.33 -10.94
CA GLY A 84 -4.32 -3.60 -11.36
C GLY A 84 -2.82 -3.74 -11.09
N LYS A 85 -2.21 -2.75 -10.41
CA LYS A 85 -0.83 -2.84 -9.93
C LYS A 85 -0.81 -3.09 -8.43
N TYR A 86 0.03 -4.02 -8.00
CA TYR A 86 0.32 -4.27 -6.60
C TYR A 86 1.51 -3.44 -6.16
N TRP A 87 1.34 -2.74 -5.04
CA TRP A 87 2.35 -1.95 -4.38
C TRP A 87 2.58 -2.52 -3.00
N LYS A 88 3.84 -2.61 -2.59
CA LYS A 88 4.17 -2.99 -1.21
C LYS A 88 4.18 -1.74 -0.35
N ILE A 89 3.71 -1.86 0.89
CA ILE A 89 3.76 -0.76 1.83
C ILE A 89 5.15 -0.78 2.48
N ASP A 90 5.90 0.30 2.29
CA ASP A 90 7.28 0.43 2.79
C ASP A 90 7.30 1.45 3.93
N GLY A 91 7.14 0.95 5.16
CA GLY A 91 7.14 1.74 6.38
C GLY A 91 5.75 2.09 6.91
N ASP A 92 5.73 2.69 8.08
CA ASP A 92 4.52 3.04 8.80
C ASP A 92 3.78 4.23 8.14
N PRO A 93 2.43 4.24 8.17
CA PRO A 93 1.65 5.37 7.69
C PRO A 93 1.98 6.63 8.50
N ILE A 94 2.44 7.68 7.81
CA ILE A 94 2.80 8.94 8.46
C ILE A 94 1.53 9.81 8.59
N PRO A 95 1.07 10.11 9.82
CA PRO A 95 -0.04 11.03 10.04
C PRO A 95 0.38 12.48 9.73
N ASP A 96 -0.55 13.27 9.22
CA ASP A 96 -0.30 14.67 8.87
C ASP A 96 0.08 15.55 10.08
N ASN A 97 1.00 16.50 9.90
CA ASN A 97 1.57 17.31 10.98
C ASN A 97 0.63 18.43 11.49
N GLU A 98 -0.43 18.81 10.78
CA GLU A 98 -1.36 19.88 11.23
C GLU A 98 -2.45 19.36 12.17
N SER A 99 -2.89 18.12 12.04
CA SER A 99 -3.97 17.55 12.89
C SER A 99 -3.83 16.07 13.16
N GLY A 100 -2.95 15.34 12.48
CA GLY A 100 -2.76 13.89 12.62
C GLY A 100 -3.97 13.03 12.19
N LEU A 101 -5.08 13.65 11.82
CA LEU A 101 -6.40 13.02 11.70
C LEU A 101 -7.12 13.31 10.37
N GLU A 102 -6.51 14.07 9.46
CA GLU A 102 -7.13 14.37 8.16
C GLU A 102 -6.64 13.42 7.06
N TRP A 103 -5.33 13.23 6.98
CA TRP A 103 -4.69 12.43 5.93
C TRP A 103 -3.57 11.57 6.50
N LEU A 104 -3.41 10.37 5.93
CA LEU A 104 -2.26 9.49 6.16
C LEU A 104 -1.48 9.38 4.86
N THR A 105 -0.17 9.55 4.95
CA THR A 105 0.75 9.30 3.84
C THR A 105 1.36 7.92 4.00
N LEU A 106 1.01 7.04 3.07
CA LEU A 106 1.61 5.72 2.91
C LEU A 106 2.74 5.81 1.90
N ASN A 107 3.91 5.32 2.30
CA ASN A 107 5.02 5.13 1.38
C ASN A 107 4.86 3.78 0.70
N LEU A 108 4.88 3.79 -0.63
CA LEU A 108 4.68 2.60 -1.44
C LEU A 108 5.97 2.30 -2.19
N SER A 109 6.40 1.04 -2.12
CA SER A 109 7.46 0.49 -2.94
C SER A 109 6.90 -0.30 -4.11
N GLU A 110 7.71 -0.43 -5.17
CA GLU A 110 7.38 -1.40 -6.22
C GLU A 110 7.37 -2.77 -5.56
N GLY A 111 6.20 -3.40 -5.56
CA GLY A 111 6.06 -4.73 -4.98
C GLY A 111 7.04 -5.70 -5.65
N GLU A 112 7.38 -6.77 -4.94
CA GLU A 112 8.22 -7.84 -5.46
C GLU A 112 7.80 -8.21 -6.89
N SER A 113 8.76 -8.33 -7.81
CA SER A 113 8.49 -8.69 -9.20
C SER A 113 7.64 -9.97 -9.32
N SER A 114 7.72 -10.84 -8.31
CA SER A 114 6.91 -12.05 -8.12
C SER A 114 5.39 -11.79 -8.02
N TRP A 115 4.95 -10.58 -7.65
CA TRP A 115 3.54 -10.18 -7.57
C TRP A 115 3.04 -9.47 -8.83
N GLN A 116 3.95 -8.91 -9.62
CA GLN A 116 3.62 -8.30 -10.89
C GLN A 116 3.56 -9.40 -11.93
N GLN A 117 2.36 -9.92 -12.22
CA GLN A 117 2.18 -10.87 -13.31
C GLN A 117 2.75 -10.25 -14.60
N SER A 118 3.87 -10.79 -15.08
CA SER A 118 4.38 -10.55 -16.42
C SER A 118 3.26 -10.88 -17.40
N THR A 119 2.80 -9.85 -18.13
CA THR A 119 1.94 -10.02 -19.31
C THR A 119 2.69 -10.76 -20.39
#